data_AF-A0A832IHB2-F1
#
_entry.id   AF-A0A832IHB2-F1
#
_cell.length_a   1.000
_cell.length_b   1.000
_cell.length_c   1.000
_cell.angle_alpha   90.00
_cell.angle_beta   90.00
_cell.angle_gamma   90.00
#
_symmetry.space_group_name_H-M   'P 1'
#
loop_
_entity.id
_entity.type
_entity.pdbx_description
1 polymer ?
#
loop_
_entity_poly.entity_id
_entity_poly.type
_entity_poly.pdbx_seq_one_letter_code
_entity_poly.pdbx_strand_id
1 'polypeptide(L)'
;MKKLAVITMAVILSVVSSCSDDDDTTQIAQTATLSQQEKDDLLFLREEEKLARDVYLFSFDKYGEAIFNNISQSEQQHMDQVLTLLNAYQLSDPASADRGVFVNQELQTLYNNLTAQSDISLVEALKVGATIEDLDIRDIEDFESRTTKTDILSVYDKLRCGSRNHLRSYVGQLVANEVTYVQQFITLEEFTEIINSANERCGQ
;
A
#
# COMPACT_ATOMS: atom_id res chain seq x y z
N MET A 1 76.70 2.69 -41.47
CA MET A 1 76.04 1.98 -42.59
C MET A 1 74.71 2.67 -42.87
N LYS A 2 74.44 3.01 -44.14
CA LYS A 2 73.14 3.35 -44.80
C LYS A 2 72.21 4.35 -44.04
N LYS A 3 72.24 5.66 -44.36
CA LYS A 3 71.54 6.42 -45.45
C LYS A 3 70.00 6.40 -45.42
N LEU A 4 69.47 7.59 -45.11
CA LEU A 4 68.23 8.30 -45.51
C LEU A 4 67.18 7.59 -46.37
N ALA A 5 65.90 7.81 -46.02
CA ALA A 5 64.87 8.36 -46.92
C ALA A 5 63.69 8.98 -46.14
N VAL A 6 63.30 10.18 -46.57
CA VAL A 6 62.07 10.93 -46.25
C VAL A 6 60.92 10.33 -47.09
N ILE A 7 59.64 10.51 -46.71
CA ILE A 7 58.51 10.98 -47.57
C ILE A 7 57.10 10.56 -47.07
N THR A 8 56.26 11.61 -46.97
CA THR A 8 54.78 11.74 -47.11
C THR A 8 53.76 11.15 -46.13
N MET A 9 52.99 12.10 -45.60
CA MET A 9 51.58 12.03 -45.23
C MET A 9 50.70 11.51 -46.39
N ALA A 10 49.84 10.54 -46.11
CA ALA A 10 48.68 10.19 -46.94
C ALA A 10 47.45 10.10 -46.02
N VAL A 11 46.48 10.97 -46.29
CA VAL A 11 45.12 10.92 -45.76
C VAL A 11 44.40 9.76 -46.43
N ILE A 12 43.84 8.84 -45.63
CA ILE A 12 42.83 7.89 -46.09
C ILE A 12 41.62 8.02 -45.16
N LEU A 13 40.55 8.55 -45.74
CA LEU A 13 39.21 8.60 -45.20
C LEU A 13 38.59 7.22 -45.45
N SER A 14 38.30 6.46 -44.40
CA SER A 14 37.50 5.24 -44.49
C SER A 14 36.52 5.19 -43.33
N VAL A 15 35.29 5.54 -43.66
CA VAL A 15 34.07 5.29 -42.91
C VAL A 15 33.90 3.79 -42.70
N VAL A 16 33.88 3.33 -41.45
CA VAL A 16 33.36 2.01 -41.11
C VAL A 16 32.47 2.11 -39.87
N SER A 17 31.19 1.84 -40.17
CA SER A 17 30.02 1.56 -39.33
C SER A 17 30.26 1.43 -37.82
N SER A 18 29.69 2.38 -37.09
CA SER A 18 29.32 2.23 -35.68
C SER A 18 28.17 1.23 -35.59
N CYS A 19 28.46 -0.01 -35.22
CA CYS A 19 27.43 -0.91 -34.68
C CYS A 19 27.46 -0.71 -33.16
N SER A 20 26.67 0.25 -32.68
CA SER A 20 26.20 0.18 -31.30
C SER A 20 25.16 -0.93 -31.29
N ASP A 21 25.55 -2.10 -30.80
CA ASP A 21 24.57 -3.03 -30.24
C ASP A 21 24.06 -2.36 -28.96
N ASP A 22 23.03 -1.52 -29.14
CA ASP A 22 22.23 -1.02 -28.03
C ASP A 22 21.54 -2.24 -27.41
N ASP A 23 22.12 -2.69 -26.30
CA ASP A 23 21.51 -3.63 -25.36
C ASP A 23 20.34 -2.95 -24.63
N ASP A 24 19.32 -2.55 -25.40
CA ASP A 24 18.07 -1.93 -24.93
C ASP A 24 17.04 -3.01 -24.50
N THR A 25 17.41 -4.29 -24.59
CA THR A 25 16.60 -5.41 -24.10
C THR A 25 16.70 -5.62 -22.59
N THR A 26 17.74 -5.08 -21.95
CA THR A 26 18.02 -5.34 -20.53
C THR A 26 17.35 -4.31 -19.60
N GLN A 27 17.05 -3.10 -20.08
CA GLN A 27 16.31 -2.09 -19.31
C GLN A 27 14.78 -2.30 -19.33
N ILE A 28 14.21 -2.80 -20.42
CA ILE A 28 12.75 -2.98 -20.56
C ILE A 28 12.25 -4.18 -19.73
N ALA A 29 13.08 -5.21 -19.51
CA ALA A 29 12.72 -6.35 -18.67
C ALA A 29 12.71 -6.02 -17.16
N GLN A 30 13.49 -5.03 -16.74
CA GLN A 30 13.65 -4.66 -15.33
C GLN A 30 12.48 -3.83 -14.80
N THR A 31 11.77 -3.08 -15.67
CA THR A 31 10.56 -2.34 -15.30
C THR A 31 9.31 -3.23 -15.21
N ALA A 32 9.28 -4.37 -15.90
CA ALA A 32 8.15 -5.30 -15.89
C ALA A 32 8.12 -6.27 -14.68
N THR A 33 9.27 -6.53 -14.05
CA THR A 33 9.36 -7.50 -12.94
C THR A 33 9.34 -6.79 -11.59
N LEU A 34 8.62 -7.35 -10.61
CA LEU A 34 8.66 -6.88 -9.22
C LEU A 34 9.97 -7.27 -8.53
N SER A 35 10.54 -6.35 -7.77
CA SER A 35 11.52 -6.66 -6.74
C SER A 35 10.91 -7.56 -5.65
N GLN A 36 11.74 -8.20 -4.83
CA GLN A 36 11.22 -9.03 -3.75
C GLN A 36 10.42 -8.18 -2.73
N GLN A 37 10.91 -7.00 -2.41
CA GLN A 37 10.25 -6.09 -1.48
C GLN A 37 8.85 -5.67 -1.99
N GLU A 38 8.72 -5.33 -3.27
CA GLU A 38 7.39 -5.00 -3.84
C GLU A 38 6.42 -6.18 -3.79
N LYS A 39 6.90 -7.42 -3.93
CA LYS A 39 6.05 -8.61 -3.76
C LYS A 39 5.61 -8.76 -2.31
N ASP A 40 6.55 -8.64 -1.38
CA ASP A 40 6.28 -8.81 0.04
C ASP A 40 5.27 -7.74 0.51
N ASP A 41 5.44 -6.49 0.06
CA ASP A 41 4.54 -5.37 0.35
C ASP A 41 3.12 -5.61 -0.19
N LEU A 42 2.98 -6.04 -1.45
CA LEU A 42 1.67 -6.34 -2.04
C LEU A 42 0.96 -7.51 -1.36
N LEU A 43 1.71 -8.54 -0.98
CA LEU A 43 1.17 -9.71 -0.28
C LEU A 43 0.74 -9.35 1.15
N PHE A 44 1.52 -8.51 1.83
CA PHE A 44 1.17 -8.00 3.15
C PHE A 44 -0.07 -7.12 3.10
N LEU A 45 -0.07 -6.09 2.25
CA LEU A 45 -1.20 -5.16 2.10
C LEU A 45 -2.50 -5.90 1.76
N ARG A 46 -2.44 -6.96 0.94
CA ARG A 46 -3.61 -7.80 0.62
C ARG A 46 -4.26 -8.40 1.87
N GLU A 47 -3.46 -8.86 2.83
CA GLU A 47 -3.96 -9.42 4.09
C GLU A 47 -4.28 -8.34 5.13
N GLU A 48 -3.61 -7.18 5.08
CA GLU A 48 -3.88 -6.03 5.96
C GLU A 48 -5.27 -5.42 5.68
N GLU A 49 -5.60 -5.16 4.41
CA GLU A 49 -6.94 -4.70 4.01
C GLU A 49 -8.03 -5.73 4.39
N LYS A 50 -7.68 -7.02 4.34
CA LYS A 50 -8.56 -8.09 4.84
C LYS A 50 -8.73 -8.03 6.35
N LEU A 51 -7.68 -7.69 7.10
CA LEU A 51 -7.72 -7.52 8.54
C LEU A 51 -8.65 -6.38 8.92
N ALA A 52 -8.53 -5.22 8.26
CA ALA A 52 -9.45 -4.09 8.43
C ALA A 52 -10.91 -4.54 8.20
N ARG A 53 -11.19 -5.12 7.02
CA ARG A 53 -12.52 -5.64 6.66
C ARG A 53 -13.08 -6.59 7.72
N ASP A 54 -12.29 -7.59 8.12
CA ASP A 54 -12.75 -8.67 8.99
C ASP A 54 -12.97 -8.20 10.44
N VAL A 55 -12.15 -7.25 10.93
CA VAL A 55 -12.35 -6.62 12.25
C VAL A 55 -13.60 -5.74 12.23
N TYR A 56 -13.84 -4.99 11.14
CA TYR A 56 -15.04 -4.15 11.03
C TYR A 56 -16.30 -4.99 10.94
N LEU A 57 -16.28 -6.09 10.19
CA LEU A 57 -17.41 -7.02 10.16
C LEU A 57 -17.67 -7.66 11.54
N PHE A 58 -16.63 -8.00 12.30
CA PHE A 58 -16.78 -8.46 13.68
C PHE A 58 -17.46 -7.41 14.56
N SER A 59 -17.00 -6.16 14.51
CA SER A 59 -17.60 -5.04 15.26
C SER A 59 -19.03 -4.73 14.82
N PHE A 60 -19.33 -4.86 13.52
CA PHE A 60 -20.70 -4.72 13.01
C PHE A 60 -21.63 -5.80 13.54
N ASP A 61 -21.21 -7.07 13.50
CA ASP A 61 -22.01 -8.18 14.03
C ASP A 61 -22.32 -8.00 15.52
N LYS A 62 -21.41 -7.36 16.27
CA LYS A 62 -21.54 -7.13 17.71
C LYS A 62 -22.40 -5.92 18.06
N TYR A 63 -22.21 -4.78 17.38
CA TYR A 63 -22.81 -3.50 17.78
C TYR A 63 -23.91 -3.02 16.84
N GLY A 64 -23.96 -3.49 15.59
CA GLY A 64 -24.95 -3.10 14.59
C GLY A 64 -24.79 -1.67 14.04
N GLU A 65 -23.68 -0.99 14.36
CA GLU A 65 -23.46 0.39 13.94
C GLU A 65 -23.05 0.50 12.46
N ALA A 66 -23.73 1.39 11.73
CA ALA A 66 -23.60 1.48 10.28
C ALA A 66 -22.19 1.84 9.80
N ILE A 67 -21.39 2.54 10.61
CA ILE A 67 -20.00 2.89 10.28
C ILE A 67 -19.18 1.64 9.94
N PHE A 68 -19.26 0.60 10.77
CA PHE A 68 -18.49 -0.62 10.58
C PHE A 68 -18.87 -1.34 9.28
N ASN A 69 -20.18 -1.44 8.99
CA ASN A 69 -20.64 -2.08 7.76
C ASN A 69 -20.26 -1.27 6.52
N ASN A 70 -20.35 0.06 6.57
CA ASN A 70 -20.02 0.92 5.43
C ASN A 70 -18.52 0.88 5.12
N ILE A 71 -17.68 0.98 6.15
CA ILE A 71 -16.22 0.96 5.96
C ILE A 71 -15.75 -0.43 5.55
N SER A 72 -16.30 -1.52 6.11
CA SER A 72 -15.94 -2.88 5.65
C SER A 72 -16.22 -3.13 4.16
N GLN A 73 -17.24 -2.48 3.57
CA GLN A 73 -17.49 -2.53 2.14
C GLN A 73 -16.47 -1.72 1.32
N SER A 74 -15.90 -0.67 1.92
CA SER A 74 -14.77 0.08 1.36
C SER A 74 -13.51 -0.79 1.38
N GLU A 75 -13.22 -1.47 2.49
CA GLU A 75 -12.06 -2.37 2.59
C GLU A 75 -12.15 -3.56 1.64
N GLN A 76 -13.36 -4.05 1.34
CA GLN A 76 -13.52 -5.03 0.26
C GLN A 76 -13.05 -4.47 -1.10
N GLN A 77 -13.31 -3.20 -1.38
CA GLN A 77 -12.86 -2.56 -2.63
C GLN A 77 -11.34 -2.33 -2.61
N HIS A 78 -10.74 -2.02 -1.46
CA HIS A 78 -9.29 -1.95 -1.32
C HIS A 78 -8.64 -3.31 -1.58
N MET A 79 -9.14 -4.35 -0.92
CA MET A 79 -8.78 -5.74 -1.16
C MET A 79 -8.81 -6.09 -2.66
N ASP A 80 -9.90 -5.76 -3.35
CA ASP A 80 -10.08 -6.07 -4.78
C ASP A 80 -9.08 -5.32 -5.68
N GLN A 81 -8.69 -4.09 -5.31
CA GLN A 81 -7.66 -3.32 -6.00
C GLN A 81 -6.28 -3.98 -5.85
N VAL A 82 -5.91 -4.42 -4.64
CA VAL A 82 -4.64 -5.13 -4.43
C VAL A 82 -4.63 -6.47 -5.17
N LEU A 83 -5.75 -7.21 -5.15
CA LEU A 83 -5.89 -8.46 -5.90
C LEU A 83 -5.69 -8.26 -7.41
N THR A 84 -6.13 -7.13 -7.95
CA THR A 84 -5.91 -6.78 -9.36
C THR A 84 -4.41 -6.67 -9.67
N LEU A 85 -3.62 -6.05 -8.77
CA LEU A 85 -2.15 -6.01 -8.90
C LEU A 85 -1.54 -7.39 -8.77
N LEU A 86 -1.94 -8.19 -7.77
CA LEU A 86 -1.42 -9.56 -7.60
C LEU A 86 -1.62 -10.40 -8.86
N ASN A 87 -2.81 -10.32 -9.47
CA ASN A 87 -3.11 -11.02 -10.71
C ASN A 87 -2.27 -10.49 -11.89
N ALA A 88 -2.11 -9.17 -12.02
CA ALA A 88 -1.31 -8.57 -13.09
C ALA A 88 0.17 -9.02 -13.02
N TYR A 89 0.70 -9.15 -11.81
CA TYR A 89 2.07 -9.60 -11.55
C TYR A 89 2.20 -11.12 -11.34
N GLN A 90 1.11 -11.88 -11.53
CA GLN A 90 1.07 -13.34 -11.40
C GLN A 90 1.54 -13.85 -10.01
N LEU A 91 1.22 -13.10 -8.96
CA LEU A 91 1.42 -13.48 -7.57
C LEU A 91 0.21 -14.30 -7.07
N SER A 92 0.47 -15.30 -6.21
CA SER A 92 -0.60 -16.06 -5.57
C SER A 92 -1.28 -15.20 -4.49
N ASP A 93 -2.62 -15.19 -4.46
CA ASP A 93 -3.39 -14.47 -3.44
C ASP A 93 -3.21 -15.15 -2.06
N PRO A 94 -2.67 -14.46 -1.05
CA PRO A 94 -2.54 -15.02 0.30
C PRO A 94 -3.84 -14.99 1.09
N ALA A 95 -4.83 -14.18 0.69
CA ALA A 95 -6.05 -13.97 1.46
C ALA A 95 -6.92 -15.23 1.53
N SER A 96 -7.11 -15.74 2.74
CA SER A 96 -8.10 -16.80 3.00
C SER A 96 -9.53 -16.33 2.68
N ALA A 97 -10.38 -17.24 2.21
CA ALA A 97 -11.82 -16.98 2.07
C ALA A 97 -12.53 -16.90 3.44
N ASP A 98 -11.95 -17.50 4.47
CA ASP A 98 -12.53 -17.53 5.80
C ASP A 98 -12.23 -16.23 6.57
N ARG A 99 -13.26 -15.69 7.22
CA ARG A 99 -13.14 -14.49 8.06
C ARG A 99 -12.22 -14.78 9.25
N GLY A 100 -11.31 -13.86 9.54
CA GLY A 100 -10.42 -13.94 10.70
C GLY A 100 -9.26 -14.93 10.56
N VAL A 101 -9.08 -15.53 9.38
CA VAL A 101 -7.97 -16.44 9.06
C VAL A 101 -6.96 -15.72 8.17
N PHE A 102 -5.68 -15.72 8.59
CA PHE A 102 -4.57 -15.08 7.89
C PHE A 102 -3.38 -16.03 7.75
N VAL A 103 -2.69 -15.95 6.62
CA VAL A 103 -1.44 -16.68 6.37
C VAL A 103 -0.30 -16.02 7.13
N ASN A 104 -0.21 -14.68 7.06
CA ASN A 104 0.72 -13.90 7.85
C ASN A 104 0.37 -13.99 9.34
N GLN A 105 1.32 -14.49 10.14
CA GLN A 105 1.12 -14.74 11.57
C GLN A 105 1.09 -13.46 12.42
N GLU A 106 1.71 -12.38 11.95
CA GLU A 106 1.67 -11.08 12.60
C GLU A 106 0.26 -10.50 12.46
N LEU A 107 -0.31 -10.53 11.25
CA LEU A 107 -1.69 -10.12 11.00
C LEU A 107 -2.71 -11.03 11.71
N GLN A 108 -2.47 -12.34 11.77
CA GLN A 108 -3.33 -13.24 12.55
C GLN A 108 -3.35 -12.85 14.04
N THR A 109 -2.19 -12.51 14.60
CA THR A 109 -2.06 -12.07 15.99
C THR A 109 -2.74 -10.72 16.20
N LEU A 110 -2.54 -9.79 15.27
CA LEU A 110 -3.16 -8.47 15.31
C LEU A 110 -4.68 -8.58 15.25
N TYR A 111 -5.24 -9.39 14.37
CA TYR A 111 -6.68 -9.64 14.28
C TYR A 111 -7.26 -10.11 15.63
N ASN A 112 -6.61 -11.09 16.27
CA ASN A 112 -7.06 -11.62 17.55
C ASN A 112 -7.04 -10.54 18.65
N ASN A 113 -6.02 -9.70 18.67
CA ASN A 113 -5.91 -8.61 19.64
C ASN A 113 -6.95 -7.51 19.42
N LEU A 114 -7.13 -7.07 18.16
CA LEU A 114 -8.05 -6.00 17.80
C LEU A 114 -9.51 -6.42 17.97
N THR A 115 -9.86 -7.68 17.66
CA THR A 115 -11.20 -8.20 17.95
C THR A 115 -11.43 -8.36 19.44
N ALA A 116 -10.45 -8.82 20.22
CA ALA A 116 -10.55 -8.87 21.67
C ALA A 116 -10.75 -7.47 22.30
N GLN A 117 -10.07 -6.44 21.80
CA GLN A 117 -10.30 -5.06 22.23
C GLN A 117 -11.67 -4.55 21.80
N SER A 118 -12.05 -4.79 20.54
CA SER A 118 -13.39 -4.44 20.02
C SER A 118 -14.50 -5.11 20.81
N ASP A 119 -14.26 -6.28 21.40
CA ASP A 119 -15.22 -7.01 22.22
C ASP A 119 -15.56 -6.29 23.54
N ILE A 120 -14.70 -5.38 24.02
CA ILE A 120 -14.86 -4.71 25.32
C ILE A 120 -16.06 -3.77 25.34
N SER A 121 -16.17 -2.89 24.35
CA SER A 121 -17.26 -1.92 24.23
C SER A 121 -17.30 -1.27 22.84
N LEU A 122 -18.42 -0.61 22.51
CA LEU A 122 -18.53 0.15 21.27
C LEU A 122 -17.42 1.21 21.12
N VAL A 123 -17.09 1.91 22.21
CA VAL A 123 -16.01 2.91 22.20
C VAL A 123 -14.66 2.26 21.88
N GLU A 124 -14.37 1.09 22.45
CA GLU A 124 -13.13 0.37 22.14
C GLU A 124 -13.11 -0.14 20.69
N ALA A 125 -14.25 -0.57 20.14
CA ALA A 125 -14.36 -0.93 18.73
C ALA A 125 -14.15 0.27 17.78
N LEU A 126 -14.64 1.45 18.15
CA LEU A 126 -14.38 2.68 17.39
C LEU A 126 -12.91 3.10 17.46
N LYS A 127 -12.24 2.92 18.61
CA LYS A 127 -10.79 3.14 18.74
C LYS A 127 -9.99 2.15 17.91
N VAL A 128 -10.38 0.89 17.88
CA VAL A 128 -9.79 -0.13 17.01
C VAL A 128 -9.94 0.28 15.55
N GLY A 129 -11.12 0.78 15.15
CA GLY A 129 -11.33 1.40 13.84
C GLY A 129 -10.28 2.47 13.52
N ALA A 130 -10.17 3.51 14.36
CA ALA A 130 -9.17 4.56 14.17
C ALA A 130 -7.72 4.04 14.18
N THR A 131 -7.44 2.98 14.96
CA THR A 131 -6.10 2.38 15.07
C THR A 131 -5.69 1.64 13.82
N ILE A 132 -6.62 0.93 13.18
CA ILE A 132 -6.35 0.25 11.91
C ILE A 132 -6.07 1.28 10.82
N GLU A 133 -6.89 2.32 10.68
CA GLU A 133 -6.65 3.33 9.64
C GLU A 133 -5.36 4.13 9.86
N ASP A 134 -4.97 4.35 11.11
CA ASP A 134 -3.68 4.95 11.49
C ASP A 134 -2.50 4.05 11.08
N LEU A 135 -2.61 2.74 11.31
CA LEU A 135 -1.62 1.75 10.85
C LEU A 135 -1.55 1.70 9.32
N ASP A 136 -2.69 1.53 8.64
CA ASP A 136 -2.77 1.40 7.19
C ASP A 136 -2.14 2.61 6.48
N ILE A 137 -2.40 3.84 6.96
CA ILE A 137 -1.77 5.04 6.40
C ILE A 137 -0.25 4.96 6.53
N ARG A 138 0.27 4.61 7.71
CA ARG A 138 1.72 4.51 7.94
C ARG A 138 2.36 3.45 7.05
N ASP A 139 1.76 2.26 6.98
CA ASP A 139 2.33 1.14 6.24
C ASP A 139 2.29 1.39 4.73
N ILE A 140 1.20 1.95 4.20
CA ILE A 140 1.11 2.33 2.77
C ILE A 140 2.16 3.37 2.40
N GLU A 141 2.41 4.37 3.25
CA GLU A 141 3.46 5.35 2.99
C GLU A 141 4.86 4.74 2.96
N ASP A 142 5.12 3.77 3.83
CA ASP A 142 6.36 3.01 3.80
C ASP A 142 6.45 2.20 2.50
N PHE A 143 5.37 1.58 2.03
CA PHE A 143 5.33 0.85 0.77
C PHE A 143 5.55 1.77 -0.45
N GLU A 144 4.94 2.97 -0.45
CA GLU A 144 5.15 3.99 -1.49
C GLU A 144 6.63 4.37 -1.60
N SER A 145 7.35 4.47 -0.48
CA SER A 145 8.77 4.80 -0.47
C SER A 145 9.67 3.70 -1.09
N ARG A 146 9.16 2.47 -1.21
CA ARG A 146 9.89 1.27 -1.66
C ARG A 146 9.63 0.88 -3.10
N THR A 147 8.80 1.62 -3.83
CA THR A 147 8.52 1.34 -5.26
C THR A 147 8.58 2.61 -6.10
N THR A 148 8.87 2.43 -7.39
CA THR A 148 8.73 3.49 -8.41
C THR A 148 7.71 3.10 -9.50
N LYS A 149 7.02 1.96 -9.34
CA LYS A 149 6.06 1.47 -10.32
C LYS A 149 4.75 2.25 -10.20
N THR A 150 4.39 2.93 -11.28
CA THR A 150 3.28 3.90 -11.28
C THR A 150 1.90 3.26 -11.11
N ASP A 151 1.73 2.01 -11.53
CA ASP A 151 0.51 1.24 -11.33
C ASP A 151 0.31 0.84 -9.86
N ILE A 152 1.38 0.44 -9.17
CA ILE A 152 1.36 0.17 -7.71
C ILE A 152 1.10 1.47 -6.95
N LEU A 153 1.87 2.53 -7.23
CA LEU A 153 1.70 3.83 -6.59
C LEU A 153 0.30 4.40 -6.78
N SER A 154 -0.33 4.18 -7.94
CA SER A 154 -1.71 4.61 -8.17
C SER A 154 -2.74 3.87 -7.31
N VAL A 155 -2.48 2.63 -6.91
CA VAL A 155 -3.34 1.88 -5.98
C VAL A 155 -3.07 2.33 -4.55
N TYR A 156 -1.80 2.42 -4.14
CA TYR A 156 -1.43 2.89 -2.81
C TYR A 156 -2.01 4.28 -2.47
N ASP A 157 -1.92 5.23 -3.40
CA ASP A 157 -2.49 6.57 -3.22
C ASP A 157 -4.02 6.53 -2.99
N LYS A 158 -4.74 5.67 -3.72
CA LYS A 158 -6.19 5.50 -3.57
C LYS A 158 -6.55 4.88 -2.22
N LEU A 159 -5.83 3.83 -1.82
CA LEU A 159 -6.04 3.16 -0.54
C LEU A 159 -5.76 4.11 0.61
N ARG A 160 -4.60 4.78 0.63
CA ARG A 160 -4.25 5.78 1.67
C ARG A 160 -5.27 6.92 1.73
N CYS A 161 -5.75 7.40 0.59
CA CYS A 161 -6.84 8.38 0.56
C CYS A 161 -8.13 7.84 1.20
N GLY A 162 -8.47 6.57 0.95
CA GLY A 162 -9.58 5.86 1.59
C GLY A 162 -9.39 5.80 3.10
N SER A 163 -8.23 5.33 3.56
CA SER A 163 -7.91 5.21 4.99
C SER A 163 -7.96 6.56 5.72
N ARG A 164 -7.52 7.66 5.09
CA ARG A 164 -7.69 9.01 5.66
C ARG A 164 -9.17 9.38 5.86
N ASN A 165 -10.05 9.01 4.94
CA ASN A 165 -11.50 9.24 5.08
C ASN A 165 -12.14 8.35 6.17
N HIS A 166 -11.68 7.11 6.29
CA HIS A 166 -12.12 6.20 7.34
C HIS A 166 -11.66 6.70 8.72
N LEU A 167 -10.41 7.16 8.84
CA LEU A 167 -9.86 7.74 10.06
C LEU A 167 -10.69 8.95 10.51
N ARG A 168 -11.01 9.88 9.60
CA ARG A 168 -11.94 11.00 9.88
C ARG A 168 -13.28 10.50 10.40
N SER A 169 -13.82 9.43 9.81
CA SER A 169 -15.11 8.86 10.20
C SER A 169 -15.07 8.27 11.61
N TYR A 170 -14.06 7.45 11.94
CA TYR A 170 -13.90 6.87 13.27
C TYR A 170 -13.62 7.94 14.34
N VAL A 171 -12.73 8.89 14.06
CA VAL A 171 -12.45 10.02 14.97
C VAL A 171 -13.72 10.84 15.20
N GLY A 172 -14.51 11.10 14.16
CA GLY A 172 -15.80 11.78 14.30
C GLY A 172 -16.77 11.05 15.23
N GLN A 173 -16.86 9.71 15.14
CA GLN A 173 -17.68 8.90 16.05
C GLN A 173 -17.13 8.90 17.48
N LEU A 174 -15.80 8.86 17.65
CA LEU A 174 -15.18 8.94 18.97
C LEU A 174 -15.47 10.29 19.64
N VAL A 175 -15.35 11.40 18.92
CA VAL A 175 -15.70 12.74 19.43
C VAL A 175 -17.17 12.82 19.81
N ALA A 176 -18.07 12.23 19.02
CA ALA A 176 -19.50 12.16 19.36
C ALA A 176 -19.80 11.35 20.64
N ASN A 177 -18.87 10.46 21.02
CA ASN A 177 -18.89 9.71 22.27
C ASN A 177 -18.02 10.33 23.38
N GLU A 178 -17.63 11.60 23.23
CA GLU A 178 -16.78 12.35 24.18
C GLU A 178 -15.39 11.70 24.42
N VAL A 179 -14.87 11.00 23.40
CA VAL A 179 -13.58 10.31 23.43
C VAL A 179 -12.63 10.93 22.42
N THR A 180 -11.40 11.20 22.87
CA THR A 180 -10.30 11.62 22.00
C THR A 180 -9.47 10.41 21.59
N TYR A 181 -9.26 10.22 20.29
CA TYR A 181 -8.28 9.27 19.78
C TYR A 181 -6.87 9.86 19.90
N VAL A 182 -5.90 9.02 20.28
CA VAL A 182 -4.47 9.35 20.27
C VAL A 182 -3.83 8.43 19.25
N GLN A 183 -3.27 9.04 18.21
CA GLN A 183 -2.57 8.35 17.14
C GLN A 183 -1.34 7.59 17.66
N GLN A 184 -1.08 6.45 17.04
CA GLN A 184 -0.08 5.47 17.45
C GLN A 184 1.02 5.29 16.39
N PHE A 185 0.70 5.45 15.10
CA PHE A 185 1.63 5.15 14.00
C PHE A 185 1.99 6.39 13.19
N ILE A 186 1.00 7.13 12.71
CA ILE A 186 1.24 8.39 12.00
C ILE A 186 1.66 9.51 12.97
N THR A 187 2.30 10.53 12.43
CA THR A 187 2.77 11.66 13.25
C THR A 187 1.58 12.47 13.77
N LEU A 188 1.77 13.18 14.90
CA LEU A 188 0.73 14.09 15.42
C LEU A 188 0.38 15.19 14.40
N GLU A 189 1.37 15.69 13.66
CA GLU A 189 1.18 16.73 12.64
C GLU A 189 0.28 16.22 11.52
N GLU A 190 0.61 15.06 10.96
CA GLU A 190 -0.17 14.40 9.91
C GLU A 190 -1.58 14.04 10.37
N PHE A 191 -1.72 13.41 11.55
CA PHE A 191 -3.03 13.12 12.14
C PHE A 191 -3.88 14.40 12.24
N THR A 192 -3.29 15.48 12.74
CA THR A 192 -3.96 16.78 12.90
C THR A 192 -4.38 17.36 11.55
N GLU A 193 -3.55 17.24 10.50
CA GLU A 193 -3.89 17.67 9.16
C GLU A 193 -5.08 16.87 8.58
N ILE A 194 -5.06 15.54 8.76
CA ILE A 194 -6.13 14.65 8.29
C ILE A 194 -7.46 15.00 8.96
N ILE A 195 -7.51 15.05 10.30
CA ILE A 195 -8.80 15.23 11.00
C ILE A 195 -9.38 16.64 10.87
N ASN A 196 -8.56 17.64 10.53
CA ASN A 196 -9.00 19.03 10.34
C ASN A 196 -9.26 19.41 8.87
N SER A 197 -9.13 18.46 7.94
CA SER A 197 -9.46 18.64 6.53
C SER A 197 -10.78 17.98 6.15
N ALA A 198 -11.36 18.39 5.02
CA ALA A 198 -12.58 17.79 4.51
C ALA A 198 -12.30 16.38 3.94
N ASN A 199 -13.35 15.55 3.85
CA ASN A 199 -13.27 14.26 3.18
C ASN A 199 -12.79 14.41 1.73
N GLU A 200 -11.90 13.51 1.34
CA GLU A 200 -11.23 13.50 0.05
C GLU A 200 -12.03 12.74 -1.01
N ARG A 201 -11.71 12.99 -2.29
CA ARG A 201 -12.26 12.23 -3.42
C ARG A 201 -11.17 11.33 -3.98
N CYS A 202 -11.19 10.07 -3.57
CA CYS A 202 -10.16 9.10 -3.93
C CYS A 202 -10.41 8.55 -5.34
N GLY A 203 -9.48 8.80 -6.27
CA GLY A 203 -9.54 8.24 -7.63
C GLY A 203 -10.49 8.93 -8.62
N GLN A 204 -10.79 10.21 -8.43
CA GLN A 204 -11.44 11.07 -9.45
C GLN A 204 -10.41 11.81 -10.31
#